data_AF-A0AA36N467-F1
#
_entry.id   AF-A0AA36N467-F1
#
_cell.length_a   1.000
_cell.length_b   1.000
_cell.length_c   1.000
_cell.angle_alpha   90.00
_cell.angle_beta   90.00
_cell.angle_gamma   90.00
#
_symmetry.space_group_name_H-M   'P 1'
#
loop_
_entity.id
_entity.type
_entity.pdbx_description
1 polymer ?
#
loop_
_entity_poly.entity_id
_entity_poly.type
_entity_poly.pdbx_seq_one_letter_code
_entity_poly.pdbx_strand_id
1 'polypeptide(L)'
;MTKDQGTPSRNDLQELKERSFMLLCVQAQLHFMRGADGGGLEDLQGQVEALAQEMSSELEEHLQLCQELATAKEDAARIQQLCEEELKDLAEDSEGDSPETKRRRSNFDDEEDTLAELNQMAAAEEAEIGRLQRLSDFEEQLGMPRIDMEEDQVTLGRPNEETEALCTVQVQWDHGRLLRAEPHPALRLDREAQEAVAAEDLGRLLVFVWDRTGAQPQDL
;
A
#
# COMPACT_ATOMS: atom_id res chain seq x y z
N MET A 1 -4.97 -10.69 -19.98
CA MET A 1 -4.68 -10.32 -18.58
C MET A 1 -3.17 -10.17 -18.44
N THR A 2 -2.66 -9.03 -18.92
CA THR A 2 -1.28 -8.60 -18.68
C THR A 2 -1.22 -8.12 -17.24
N LYS A 3 -0.38 -8.73 -16.41
CA LYS A 3 -0.09 -8.19 -15.08
C LYS A 3 0.57 -6.84 -15.30
N ASP A 4 -0.09 -5.79 -14.84
CA ASP A 4 0.45 -4.44 -14.84
C ASP A 4 1.64 -4.43 -13.88
N GLN A 5 2.85 -4.61 -14.42
CA GLN A 5 4.07 -4.45 -13.66
C GLN A 5 4.28 -2.95 -13.53
N GLY A 6 3.71 -2.38 -12.46
CA GLY A 6 3.79 -0.95 -12.18
C GLY A 6 5.23 -0.46 -12.25
N THR A 7 5.42 0.72 -12.85
CA THR A 7 6.69 1.44 -12.86
C THR A 7 7.26 1.50 -11.44
N PRO A 8 8.54 1.14 -11.23
CA PRO A 8 9.16 1.25 -9.91
C PRO A 8 9.03 2.68 -9.40
N SER A 9 8.57 2.81 -8.16
CA SER A 9 8.32 4.11 -7.56
C SER A 9 9.62 4.87 -7.34
N ARG A 10 9.55 6.20 -7.20
CA ARG A 10 10.71 7.02 -6.84
C ARG A 10 11.33 6.57 -5.52
N ASN A 11 10.52 6.05 -4.60
CA ASN A 11 10.98 5.53 -3.31
C ASN A 11 11.76 4.21 -3.51
N ASP A 12 11.31 3.34 -4.40
CA ASP A 12 11.98 2.07 -4.71
C ASP A 12 13.39 2.33 -5.26
N LEU A 13 13.52 3.33 -6.15
CA LEU A 13 14.81 3.75 -6.69
C LEU A 13 15.73 4.38 -5.64
N GLN A 14 15.16 5.03 -4.62
CA GLN A 14 15.92 5.60 -3.53
C GLN A 14 16.41 4.51 -2.57
N GLU A 15 15.55 3.54 -2.25
CA GLU A 15 15.91 2.39 -1.41
C GLU A 15 17.01 1.55 -2.06
N LEU A 16 16.92 1.30 -3.38
CA LEU A 16 17.95 0.58 -4.12
C LEU A 16 19.30 1.31 -4.06
N LYS A 17 19.31 2.65 -4.16
CA LYS A 17 20.53 3.46 -4.04
C LYS A 17 21.13 3.40 -2.63
N GLU A 18 20.30 3.48 -1.61
CA GLU A 18 20.75 3.42 -0.21
C GLU A 18 21.32 2.03 0.12
N ARG A 19 20.67 0.94 -0.33
CA ARG A 19 21.19 -0.42 -0.22
C ARG A 19 22.52 -0.61 -0.94
N SER A 20 22.60 -0.13 -2.19
CA SER A 20 23.84 -0.19 -2.99
C SER A 20 25.00 0.55 -2.31
N PHE A 21 24.73 1.72 -1.73
CA PHE A 21 25.73 2.50 -1.00
C PHE A 21 26.21 1.78 0.26
N MET A 22 25.29 1.21 1.04
CA MET A 22 25.62 0.45 2.25
C MET A 22 26.52 -0.75 1.93
N LEU A 23 26.26 -1.46 0.84
CA LEU A 23 27.09 -2.59 0.42
C LEU A 23 28.50 -2.17 0.00
N LEU A 24 28.62 -1.05 -0.72
CA LEU A 24 29.92 -0.41 -1.00
C LEU A 24 30.70 -0.07 0.28
N CYS A 25 30.01 0.44 1.31
CA CYS A 25 30.62 0.73 2.60
C CYS A 25 31.09 -0.54 3.32
N VAL A 26 30.27 -1.60 3.34
CA VAL A 26 30.64 -2.90 3.94
C VAL A 26 31.82 -3.53 3.21
N GLN A 27 31.82 -3.49 1.87
CA GLN A 27 32.93 -3.99 1.06
C GLN A 27 34.23 -3.22 1.33
N ALA A 28 34.17 -1.88 1.45
CA ALA A 28 35.32 -1.06 1.82
C ALA A 28 35.85 -1.38 3.23
N GLN A 29 34.96 -1.59 4.20
CA GLN A 29 35.33 -1.99 5.56
C GLN A 29 35.98 -3.38 5.60
N LEU A 30 35.45 -4.35 4.86
CA LEU A 30 36.04 -5.68 4.74
C LEU A 30 37.43 -5.64 4.10
N HIS A 31 37.62 -4.85 3.04
CA HIS A 31 38.93 -4.62 2.44
C HIS A 31 39.93 -4.01 3.42
N PHE A 32 39.48 -3.07 4.26
CA PHE A 32 40.31 -2.48 5.31
C PHE A 32 40.72 -3.51 6.37
N MET A 33 39.76 -4.35 6.83
CA MET A 33 40.03 -5.40 7.83
C MET A 33 40.91 -6.54 7.28
N ARG A 34 40.89 -6.80 5.97
CA ARG A 34 41.73 -7.80 5.31
C ARG A 34 43.24 -7.53 5.46
N GLY A 35 43.63 -6.28 5.74
CA GLY A 35 45.00 -5.93 6.07
C GLY A 35 45.43 -6.30 7.50
N ALA A 36 44.51 -6.75 8.36
CA ALA A 36 44.71 -6.77 9.81
C ALA A 36 44.98 -8.15 10.46
N ASP A 37 44.45 -9.29 9.99
CA ASP A 37 44.89 -10.64 10.42
C ASP A 37 44.15 -11.77 9.67
N GLY A 38 44.87 -12.86 9.37
CA GLY A 38 44.41 -13.94 8.50
C GLY A 38 43.74 -15.11 9.24
N GLY A 39 42.52 -15.48 8.83
CA GLY A 39 41.97 -16.79 9.19
C GLY A 39 40.46 -17.02 9.02
N GLY A 40 39.64 -15.98 8.91
CA GLY A 40 38.16 -16.13 8.81
C GLY A 40 37.49 -15.31 7.72
N LEU A 41 38.27 -14.70 6.82
CA LEU A 41 37.78 -13.70 5.84
C LEU A 41 37.33 -14.29 4.50
N GLU A 42 37.69 -15.54 4.18
CA GLU A 42 37.40 -16.14 2.87
C GLU A 42 35.90 -16.45 2.70
N ASP A 43 35.23 -16.95 3.74
CA ASP A 43 33.78 -17.22 3.71
C ASP A 43 32.96 -15.93 3.58
N LEU A 44 33.35 -14.88 4.32
CA LEU A 44 32.73 -13.55 4.23
C LEU A 44 32.96 -12.91 2.85
N GLN A 45 34.13 -13.11 2.26
CA GLN A 45 34.41 -12.62 0.91
C GLN A 45 33.51 -13.31 -0.12
N GLY A 46 33.33 -14.63 -0.03
CA GLY A 46 32.42 -15.36 -0.91
C GLY A 46 30.97 -14.86 -0.81
N GLN A 47 30.50 -14.56 0.41
CA GLN A 47 29.16 -14.00 0.63
C GLN A 47 29.01 -12.60 0.04
N VAL A 48 30.03 -11.74 0.17
CA VAL A 48 30.00 -10.38 -0.39
C VAL A 48 30.10 -10.39 -1.91
N GLU A 49 30.91 -11.28 -2.50
CA GLU A 49 30.99 -11.45 -3.95
C GLU A 49 29.67 -11.99 -4.52
N ALA A 50 29.04 -12.96 -3.84
CA ALA A 50 27.72 -13.47 -4.24
C ALA A 50 26.64 -12.38 -4.18
N LEU A 51 26.61 -11.60 -3.10
CA LEU A 51 25.65 -10.50 -2.93
C LEU A 51 25.90 -9.35 -3.93
N ALA A 52 27.16 -9.05 -4.23
CA ALA A 52 27.52 -8.07 -5.26
C ALA A 52 27.09 -8.54 -6.66
N GLN A 53 27.21 -9.83 -6.95
CA GLN A 53 26.77 -10.42 -8.21
C GLN A 53 25.23 -10.41 -8.33
N GLU A 54 24.51 -10.73 -7.25
CA GLU A 54 23.05 -10.66 -7.19
C GLU A 54 22.55 -9.23 -7.44
N MET A 55 23.08 -8.23 -6.71
CA MET A 55 22.75 -6.83 -6.97
C MET A 55 23.10 -6.36 -8.38
N SER A 56 24.22 -6.83 -8.94
CA SER A 56 24.60 -6.47 -10.31
C SER A 56 23.57 -7.00 -11.31
N SER A 57 23.06 -8.21 -11.10
CA SER A 57 21.99 -8.80 -11.92
C SER A 57 20.69 -8.01 -11.79
N GLU A 58 20.27 -7.67 -10.56
CA GLU A 58 19.08 -6.86 -10.32
C GLU A 58 19.19 -5.46 -10.96
N LEU A 59 20.38 -4.85 -10.89
CA LEU A 59 20.62 -3.55 -11.51
C LEU A 59 20.55 -3.60 -13.04
N GLU A 60 21.08 -4.66 -13.65
CA GLU A 60 20.98 -4.88 -15.10
C GLU A 60 19.52 -5.08 -15.55
N GLU A 61 18.74 -5.87 -14.81
CA GLU A 61 17.31 -6.05 -15.05
C GLU A 61 16.54 -4.73 -14.92
N HIS A 62 16.83 -3.93 -13.90
CA HIS A 62 16.23 -2.60 -13.74
C HIS A 62 16.60 -1.63 -14.86
N LEU A 63 17.86 -1.64 -15.31
CA LEU A 63 18.29 -0.82 -16.45
C LEU A 63 17.58 -1.22 -17.73
N GLN A 64 17.38 -2.52 -17.95
CA GLN A 64 16.62 -3.02 -19.10
C GLN A 64 15.16 -2.56 -19.03
N LEU A 65 14.49 -2.69 -17.88
CA LEU A 65 13.12 -2.20 -17.69
C LEU A 65 13.01 -0.70 -17.93
N CYS A 66 14.00 0.10 -17.50
CA CYS A 66 14.02 1.54 -17.77
C CYS A 66 14.13 1.86 -19.26
N GLN A 67 14.90 1.07 -20.02
CA GLN A 67 15.00 1.22 -21.48
C GLN A 67 13.70 0.86 -22.18
N GLU A 68 13.07 -0.25 -21.80
CA GLU A 68 11.77 -0.67 -22.33
C GLU A 68 10.70 0.40 -22.06
N LEU A 69 10.69 0.96 -20.84
CA LEU A 69 9.77 2.04 -20.49
C LEU A 69 10.01 3.31 -21.31
N ALA A 70 11.28 3.67 -21.56
CA ALA A 70 11.61 4.83 -22.39
C ALA A 70 11.08 4.64 -23.82
N THR A 71 11.27 3.45 -24.41
CA THR A 71 10.75 3.13 -25.75
C THR A 71 9.22 3.13 -25.77
N ALA A 72 8.56 2.56 -24.76
CA ALA A 72 7.10 2.57 -24.67
C ALA A 72 6.53 4.00 -24.56
N LYS A 73 7.24 4.90 -23.87
CA LYS A 73 6.86 6.32 -23.77
C LYS A 73 6.99 7.05 -25.12
N GLU A 74 8.03 6.76 -25.89
CA GLU A 74 8.20 7.29 -27.24
C GLU A 74 7.10 6.79 -28.18
N ASP A 75 6.77 5.50 -28.12
CA ASP A 75 5.68 4.91 -28.91
C ASP A 75 4.31 5.51 -28.53
N ALA A 76 4.05 5.70 -27.24
CA ALA A 76 2.82 6.34 -26.77
C ALA A 76 2.69 7.80 -27.29
N ALA A 77 3.78 8.57 -27.23
CA ALA A 77 3.81 9.93 -27.78
C ALA A 77 3.56 9.94 -29.29
N ARG A 78 4.09 8.95 -30.01
CA ARG A 78 3.88 8.79 -31.45
C ARG A 78 2.42 8.45 -31.79
N ILE A 79 1.80 7.55 -31.02
CA ILE A 79 0.38 7.20 -31.18
C ILE A 79 -0.49 8.43 -30.91
N GLN A 80 -0.20 9.18 -29.85
CA GLN A 80 -0.93 10.41 -29.54
C GLN A 80 -0.86 11.41 -30.71
N GLN A 81 0.33 11.61 -31.29
CA GLN A 81 0.49 12.50 -32.45
C GLN A 81 -0.34 12.02 -33.66
N LEU A 82 -0.34 10.72 -33.96
CA LEU A 82 -1.14 10.16 -35.06
C LEU A 82 -2.65 10.36 -34.81
N CYS A 83 -3.12 10.17 -33.59
CA CYS A 83 -4.52 10.43 -33.24
C CYS A 83 -4.90 11.92 -33.39
N GLU A 84 -4.00 12.84 -33.01
CA GLU A 84 -4.20 14.28 -33.21
C GLU A 84 -4.25 14.66 -34.69
N GLU A 85 -3.42 14.04 -35.54
CA GLU A 85 -3.44 14.22 -36.99
C GLU A 85 -4.74 13.67 -37.61
N GLU A 86 -5.18 12.45 -37.26
CA GLU A 86 -6.44 11.88 -37.76
C GLU A 86 -7.67 12.71 -37.33
N LEU A 87 -7.69 13.22 -36.09
CA LEU A 87 -8.76 14.10 -35.63
C LEU A 87 -8.81 15.41 -36.41
N LYS A 88 -7.66 15.94 -36.81
CA LYS A 88 -7.56 17.15 -37.61
C LYS A 88 -8.10 16.91 -39.02
N ASP A 89 -7.72 15.81 -39.66
CA ASP A 89 -8.22 15.42 -40.99
C ASP A 89 -9.76 15.24 -40.98
N LEU A 90 -10.29 14.58 -39.94
CA LEU A 90 -11.74 14.43 -39.74
C LEU A 90 -12.45 15.76 -39.52
N ALA A 91 -11.82 16.72 -38.83
CA ALA A 91 -12.37 18.04 -38.61
C ALA A 91 -12.49 18.82 -39.93
N GLU A 92 -11.46 18.77 -40.78
CA GLU A 92 -11.43 19.39 -42.10
C GLU A 92 -12.50 18.79 -43.03
N ASP A 93 -12.72 17.47 -42.98
CA ASP A 93 -13.78 16.78 -43.74
C ASP A 93 -15.21 17.09 -43.23
N SER A 94 -15.34 17.54 -41.97
CA SER A 94 -16.64 17.81 -41.32
C SER A 94 -17.20 19.22 -41.58
N GLU A 95 -16.46 20.12 -42.25
CA GLU A 95 -16.91 21.48 -42.56
C GLU A 95 -18.07 21.55 -43.58
N GLY A 96 -18.54 20.40 -44.09
CA GLY A 96 -19.84 20.30 -44.74
C GLY A 96 -20.99 20.43 -43.73
N ASP A 97 -21.51 21.65 -43.56
CA ASP A 97 -22.62 22.02 -42.64
C ASP A 97 -23.95 21.33 -43.01
N SER A 98 -24.06 20.04 -42.72
CA SER A 98 -25.29 19.25 -42.82
C SER A 98 -26.14 19.43 -41.56
N PRO A 99 -27.48 19.53 -41.64
CA PRO A 99 -28.34 19.61 -40.45
C PRO A 99 -28.21 18.41 -39.49
N GLU A 100 -27.65 17.27 -39.93
CA GLU A 100 -27.31 16.15 -39.04
C GLU A 100 -26.09 16.42 -38.14
N THR A 101 -25.10 17.21 -38.59
CA THR A 101 -23.92 17.54 -37.76
C THR A 101 -24.28 18.51 -36.63
N LYS A 102 -25.28 19.38 -36.83
CA LYS A 102 -25.82 20.26 -35.77
C LYS A 102 -26.52 19.48 -34.64
N ARG A 103 -27.24 18.40 -34.95
CA ARG A 103 -27.84 17.54 -33.93
C ARG A 103 -26.81 16.69 -33.19
N ARG A 104 -25.77 16.23 -33.90
CA ARG A 104 -24.66 15.51 -33.26
C ARG A 104 -23.86 16.42 -32.32
N ARG A 105 -23.58 17.67 -32.70
CA ARG A 105 -22.86 18.62 -31.82
C ARG A 105 -23.57 18.87 -30.49
N SER A 106 -24.90 19.01 -30.48
CA SER A 106 -25.60 19.22 -29.19
C SER A 106 -25.56 18.00 -28.28
N ASN A 107 -25.45 16.78 -28.81
CA ASN A 107 -25.25 15.58 -27.98
C ASN A 107 -23.82 15.49 -27.45
N PHE A 108 -22.84 16.02 -28.18
CA PHE A 108 -21.45 16.07 -27.73
C PHE A 108 -21.25 17.06 -26.58
N ASP A 109 -21.95 18.20 -26.61
CA ASP A 109 -21.91 19.17 -25.51
C ASP A 109 -22.44 18.54 -24.20
N ASP A 110 -23.56 17.78 -24.28
CA ASP A 110 -24.10 17.05 -23.13
C ASP A 110 -23.14 15.94 -22.64
N GLU A 111 -22.46 15.24 -23.56
CA GLU A 111 -21.45 14.22 -23.21
C GLU A 111 -20.21 14.84 -22.55
N GLU A 112 -19.73 15.99 -23.03
CA GLU A 112 -18.60 16.71 -22.45
C GLU A 112 -18.91 17.18 -21.01
N ASP A 113 -20.11 17.69 -20.77
CA ASP A 113 -20.58 18.07 -19.43
C ASP A 113 -20.62 16.85 -18.50
N THR A 114 -21.13 15.70 -18.96
CA THR A 114 -21.13 14.48 -18.12
C THR A 114 -19.72 13.97 -17.81
N LEU A 115 -18.78 14.06 -18.76
CA LEU A 115 -17.39 13.69 -18.52
C LEU A 115 -16.72 14.65 -17.53
N ALA A 116 -17.02 15.94 -17.60
CA ALA A 116 -16.53 16.92 -16.64
C ALA A 116 -17.04 16.64 -15.22
N GLU A 117 -18.33 16.32 -15.07
CA GLU A 117 -18.93 15.93 -13.78
C GLU A 117 -18.29 14.64 -13.22
N LEU A 118 -18.10 13.61 -14.06
CA LEU A 118 -17.44 12.37 -13.65
C LEU A 118 -15.99 12.58 -13.20
N ASN A 119 -15.23 13.40 -13.95
CA ASN A 119 -13.86 13.75 -13.56
C ASN A 119 -13.82 14.52 -12.23
N GLN A 120 -14.79 15.40 -11.99
CA GLN A 120 -14.90 16.12 -10.74
C GLN A 120 -15.22 15.18 -9.56
N MET A 121 -16.14 14.24 -9.75
CA MET A 121 -16.47 13.23 -8.74
C MET A 121 -15.27 12.33 -8.44
N ALA A 122 -14.55 11.87 -9.48
CA ALA A 122 -13.36 11.05 -9.32
C ALA A 122 -12.25 11.78 -8.55
N ALA A 123 -12.00 13.06 -8.87
CA ALA A 123 -11.01 13.87 -8.16
C ALA A 123 -11.40 14.09 -6.67
N ALA A 124 -12.70 14.25 -6.38
CA ALA A 124 -13.19 14.38 -5.02
C ALA A 124 -13.04 13.07 -4.23
N GLU A 125 -13.31 11.92 -4.85
CA GLU A 125 -13.11 10.60 -4.26
C GLU A 125 -11.63 10.32 -3.98
N GLU A 126 -10.74 10.63 -4.93
CA GLU A 126 -9.28 10.48 -4.75
C GLU A 126 -8.75 11.34 -3.59
N ALA A 127 -9.24 12.59 -3.47
CA ALA A 127 -8.89 13.46 -2.36
C ALA A 127 -9.36 12.91 -1.00
N GLU A 128 -10.54 12.28 -0.97
CA GLU A 128 -11.08 11.65 0.24
C GLU A 128 -10.31 10.37 0.60
N ILE A 129 -9.96 9.53 -0.36
CA ILE A 129 -9.08 8.37 -0.15
C ILE A 129 -7.74 8.83 0.44
N GLY A 130 -7.11 9.86 -0.14
CA GLY A 130 -5.86 10.42 0.38
C GLY A 130 -6.00 11.06 1.77
N ARG A 131 -7.19 11.51 2.16
CA ARG A 131 -7.48 11.96 3.54
C ARG A 131 -7.57 10.77 4.49
N LEU A 132 -8.29 9.72 4.12
CA LEU A 132 -8.46 8.50 4.92
C LEU A 132 -7.14 7.74 5.10
N GLN A 133 -6.31 7.66 4.07
CA GLN A 133 -4.97 7.07 4.15
C GLN A 133 -4.09 7.81 5.15
N ARG A 134 -4.04 9.15 5.09
CA ARG A 134 -3.30 9.95 6.08
C ARG A 134 -3.79 9.71 7.51
N LEU A 135 -5.10 9.58 7.71
CA LEU A 135 -5.65 9.22 9.03
C LEU A 135 -5.16 7.84 9.46
N SER A 136 -5.27 6.82 8.61
CA SER A 136 -4.74 5.48 8.88
C SER A 136 -3.25 5.51 9.24
N ASP A 137 -2.44 6.29 8.53
CA ASP A 137 -1.00 6.43 8.81
C ASP A 137 -0.76 7.08 10.18
N PHE A 138 -1.57 8.09 10.55
CA PHE A 138 -1.50 8.70 11.88
C PHE A 138 -1.92 7.72 12.98
N GLU A 139 -2.97 6.93 12.77
CA GLU A 139 -3.41 5.90 13.72
C GLU A 139 -2.30 4.86 13.95
N GLU A 140 -1.61 4.46 12.88
CA GLU A 140 -0.44 3.59 12.94
C GLU A 140 0.73 4.22 13.71
N GLN A 141 1.07 5.48 13.41
CA GLN A 141 2.16 6.19 14.11
C GLN A 141 1.88 6.39 15.60
N LEU A 142 0.61 6.52 15.97
CA LEU A 142 0.17 6.60 17.37
C LEU A 142 0.11 5.24 18.06
N GLY A 143 0.35 4.14 17.31
CA GLY A 143 0.25 2.78 17.84
C GLY A 143 -1.18 2.42 18.26
N MET A 144 -2.20 3.01 17.62
CA MET A 144 -3.58 2.70 17.97
C MET A 144 -3.94 1.29 17.49
N PRO A 145 -4.67 0.50 18.31
CA PRO A 145 -5.13 -0.82 17.89
C PRO A 145 -6.09 -0.70 16.73
N ARG A 146 -5.87 -1.49 15.67
CA ARG A 146 -6.91 -1.73 14.66
C ARG A 146 -7.97 -2.62 15.26
N ILE A 147 -9.25 -2.29 15.05
CA ILE A 147 -10.37 -3.10 15.49
C ILE A 147 -10.93 -3.77 14.24
N ASP A 148 -10.85 -5.10 14.19
CA ASP A 148 -11.52 -5.89 13.18
C ASP A 148 -12.75 -6.55 13.80
N MET A 149 -13.89 -6.48 13.12
CA MET A 149 -15.17 -6.97 13.61
C MET A 149 -15.76 -7.96 12.61
N GLU A 150 -15.77 -9.23 13.00
CA GLU A 150 -16.47 -10.31 12.32
C GLU A 150 -17.81 -10.61 13.02
N GLU A 151 -18.62 -11.53 12.48
CA GLU A 151 -19.98 -11.80 12.99
C GLU A 151 -19.99 -12.26 14.46
N ASP A 152 -19.02 -13.07 14.86
CA ASP A 152 -18.88 -13.67 16.20
C ASP A 152 -17.54 -13.37 16.88
N GLN A 153 -16.71 -12.50 16.28
CA GLN A 153 -15.36 -12.24 16.76
C GLN A 153 -14.97 -10.77 16.60
N VAL A 154 -14.24 -10.24 17.58
CA VAL A 154 -13.62 -8.92 17.53
C VAL A 154 -12.15 -9.05 17.85
N THR A 155 -11.29 -8.61 16.94
CA THR A 155 -9.83 -8.73 17.03
C THR A 155 -9.20 -7.35 17.18
N LEU A 156 -8.26 -7.22 18.11
CA LEU A 156 -7.50 -5.98 18.36
C LEU A 156 -6.05 -6.06 17.85
N GLY A 157 -5.60 -5.04 17.12
CA GLY A 157 -4.21 -4.88 16.70
C GLY A 157 -3.91 -5.37 15.29
N ARG A 158 -2.61 -5.51 14.98
CA ARG A 158 -2.14 -6.16 13.75
C ARG A 158 -2.07 -7.65 14.01
N PRO A 159 -2.59 -8.51 13.12
CA PRO A 159 -2.40 -9.94 13.22
C PRO A 159 -0.91 -10.26 12.97
N ASN A 160 -0.11 -10.21 14.03
CA ASN A 160 1.05 -11.07 14.11
C ASN A 160 0.51 -12.42 14.59
N GLU A 161 0.77 -13.49 13.84
CA GLU A 161 0.20 -14.83 14.05
C GLU A 161 0.32 -15.32 15.52
N GLU A 162 1.34 -14.86 16.25
CA GLU A 162 1.60 -15.26 17.64
C GLU A 162 0.69 -14.58 18.69
N THR A 163 0.19 -13.37 18.39
CA THR A 163 -0.59 -12.55 19.34
C THR A 163 -2.07 -12.45 19.00
N GLU A 164 -2.46 -12.87 17.81
CA GLU A 164 -3.83 -12.81 17.30
C GLU A 164 -4.83 -13.51 18.24
N ALA A 165 -4.46 -14.68 18.79
CA ALA A 165 -5.29 -15.43 19.73
C ALA A 165 -5.51 -14.69 21.06
N LEU A 166 -4.55 -13.88 21.52
CA LEU A 166 -4.65 -13.14 22.78
C LEU A 166 -5.46 -11.85 22.63
N CYS A 167 -5.46 -11.25 21.43
CA CYS A 167 -6.18 -10.01 21.15
C CYS A 167 -7.61 -10.22 20.61
N THR A 168 -8.07 -11.47 20.58
CA THR A 168 -9.37 -11.86 20.08
C THR A 168 -10.40 -11.96 21.22
N VAL A 169 -11.58 -11.39 21.00
CA VAL A 169 -12.77 -11.50 21.86
C VAL A 169 -13.90 -12.15 21.06
N GLN A 170 -14.40 -13.28 21.54
CA GLN A 170 -15.59 -13.91 20.97
C GLN A 170 -16.83 -13.16 21.44
N VAL A 171 -17.71 -12.77 20.53
CA VAL A 171 -18.90 -11.95 20.81
C VAL A 171 -20.15 -12.61 20.25
N GLN A 172 -21.27 -12.45 20.95
CA GLN A 172 -22.57 -12.87 20.45
C GLN A 172 -23.53 -11.70 20.47
N TRP A 173 -24.11 -11.41 19.32
CA TRP A 173 -25.07 -10.31 19.13
C TRP A 173 -26.48 -10.84 18.94
N ASP A 174 -27.46 -10.09 19.42
CA ASP A 174 -28.87 -10.29 19.12
C ASP A 174 -29.54 -8.94 18.90
N HIS A 175 -29.94 -8.65 17.67
CA HIS A 175 -30.63 -7.40 17.29
C HIS A 175 -29.86 -6.13 17.74
N GLY A 176 -28.53 -6.15 17.62
CA GLY A 176 -27.65 -5.04 18.02
C GLY A 176 -27.32 -5.00 19.52
N ARG A 177 -27.83 -5.96 20.32
CA ARG A 177 -27.53 -6.11 21.74
C ARG A 177 -26.42 -7.12 21.95
N LEU A 178 -25.45 -6.78 22.80
CA LEU A 178 -24.38 -7.70 23.19
C LEU A 178 -24.93 -8.72 24.20
N LEU A 179 -25.05 -10.00 23.80
CA LEU A 179 -25.51 -11.09 24.68
C LEU A 179 -24.38 -11.73 25.46
N ARG A 180 -23.20 -11.85 24.84
CA ARG A 180 -22.04 -12.54 25.40
C ARG A 180 -20.76 -11.94 24.83
N ALA A 181 -19.74 -11.84 25.66
CA ALA A 181 -18.39 -11.49 25.26
C ALA A 181 -17.42 -12.39 26.05
N GLU A 182 -16.52 -13.08 25.36
CA GLU A 182 -15.56 -14.02 25.94
C GLU A 182 -14.15 -13.65 25.46
N PRO A 183 -13.38 -12.91 26.28
CA PRO A 183 -11.98 -12.66 25.99
C PRO A 183 -11.16 -13.95 26.18
N HIS A 184 -9.95 -13.98 25.60
CA HIS A 184 -9.06 -15.12 25.76
C HIS A 184 -8.78 -15.44 27.27
N PRO A 185 -8.88 -16.71 27.72
CA PRO A 185 -8.78 -17.07 29.15
C PRO A 185 -7.48 -16.63 29.85
N ALA A 186 -6.39 -16.51 29.08
CA ALA A 186 -5.10 -16.06 29.62
C ALA A 186 -5.13 -14.61 30.16
N LEU A 187 -6.06 -13.76 29.69
CA LEU A 187 -6.19 -12.37 30.12
C LEU A 187 -6.90 -12.23 31.47
N ARG A 188 -7.65 -13.26 31.91
CA ARG A 188 -8.42 -13.28 33.17
C ARG A 188 -9.37 -12.07 33.31
N LEU A 189 -10.07 -11.73 32.22
CA LEU A 189 -11.00 -10.60 32.12
C LEU A 189 -12.48 -11.04 32.24
N ASP A 190 -12.76 -12.19 32.87
CA ASP A 190 -14.12 -12.76 32.95
C ASP A 190 -15.11 -11.82 33.62
N ARG A 191 -14.64 -11.07 34.64
CA ARG A 191 -15.46 -10.11 35.37
C ARG A 191 -15.76 -8.88 34.51
N GLU A 192 -14.75 -8.32 33.89
CA GLU A 192 -14.84 -7.16 33.00
C GLU A 192 -15.74 -7.47 31.81
N ALA A 193 -15.68 -8.70 31.29
CA ALA A 193 -16.56 -9.16 30.23
C ALA A 193 -18.03 -9.23 30.66
N GLN A 194 -18.33 -9.75 31.86
CA GLN A 194 -19.68 -9.74 32.42
C GLN A 194 -20.20 -8.31 32.66
N GLU A 195 -19.33 -7.42 33.18
CA GLU A 195 -19.67 -6.01 33.38
C GLU A 195 -19.95 -5.30 32.05
N ALA A 196 -19.15 -5.58 31.00
CA ALA A 196 -19.34 -5.04 29.66
C ALA A 196 -20.64 -5.53 28.99
N VAL A 197 -20.98 -6.81 29.12
CA VAL A 197 -22.25 -7.37 28.62
C VAL A 197 -23.44 -6.74 29.37
N ALA A 198 -23.34 -6.60 30.69
CA ALA A 198 -24.40 -5.99 31.49
C ALA A 198 -24.62 -4.50 31.18
N ALA A 199 -23.55 -3.79 30.81
CA ALA A 199 -23.56 -2.38 30.43
C ALA A 199 -23.78 -2.14 28.93
N GLU A 200 -23.79 -3.20 28.11
CA GLU A 200 -23.82 -3.14 26.64
C GLU A 200 -22.65 -2.29 26.07
N ASP A 201 -21.48 -2.36 26.71
CA ASP A 201 -20.30 -1.55 26.40
C ASP A 201 -19.10 -2.44 26.05
N LEU A 202 -19.05 -2.88 24.79
CA LEU A 202 -17.93 -3.65 24.26
C LEU A 202 -16.64 -2.82 24.25
N GLY A 203 -16.73 -1.52 23.98
CA GLY A 203 -15.55 -0.64 23.90
C GLY A 203 -14.75 -0.66 25.20
N ARG A 204 -15.42 -0.66 26.35
CA ARG A 204 -14.78 -0.79 27.65
C ARG A 204 -14.04 -2.12 27.84
N LEU A 205 -14.60 -3.24 27.36
CA LEU A 205 -13.90 -4.53 27.39
C LEU A 205 -12.64 -4.50 26.52
N LEU A 206 -12.74 -3.93 25.32
CA LEU A 206 -11.61 -3.84 24.39
C LEU A 206 -10.44 -3.02 24.94
N VAL A 207 -10.73 -1.95 25.70
CA VAL A 207 -9.69 -1.20 26.43
C VAL A 207 -8.94 -2.09 27.42
N PHE A 208 -9.65 -2.91 28.20
CA PHE A 208 -9.00 -3.85 29.12
C PHE A 208 -8.20 -4.93 28.41
N VAL A 209 -8.71 -5.43 27.27
CA VAL A 209 -7.97 -6.39 26.45
C VAL A 209 -6.68 -5.75 25.96
N TRP A 210 -6.74 -4.53 25.39
CA TRP A 210 -5.58 -3.78 24.93
C TRP A 210 -4.55 -3.51 26.04
N ASP A 211 -5.00 -3.05 27.21
CA ASP A 211 -4.12 -2.80 28.36
C ASP A 211 -3.39 -4.08 28.84
N ARG A 212 -4.01 -5.26 28.66
CA ARG A 212 -3.47 -6.55 29.09
C ARG A 212 -2.62 -7.24 28.03
N THR A 213 -3.01 -7.16 26.77
CA THR A 213 -2.24 -7.71 25.65
C THR A 213 -1.03 -6.84 25.37
N GLY A 214 -1.13 -5.55 25.71
CA GLY A 214 -0.03 -4.66 26.01
C GLY A 214 1.20 -5.06 25.23
N ALA A 215 1.17 -4.79 23.92
CA ALA A 215 2.38 -4.49 23.20
C ALA A 215 3.05 -3.36 24.00
N GLN A 216 3.84 -3.72 25.02
CA GLN A 216 4.84 -2.82 25.52
C GLN A 216 5.58 -2.41 24.26
N PRO A 217 5.71 -1.10 23.95
CA PRO A 217 6.68 -0.70 22.96
C PRO A 217 7.99 -1.31 23.45
N GLN A 218 8.42 -2.38 22.79
CA GLN A 218 9.70 -3.03 23.08
C GLN A 218 10.73 -2.00 22.66
N ASP A 219 11.13 -1.18 23.62
CA ASP A 219 12.22 -0.20 23.59
C ASP A 219 12.35 0.59 22.27
N LEU A 220 11.65 1.74 22.23
CA LEU A 220 12.09 2.91 21.45
C LEU A 220 13.23 3.63 22.18
#